data_AF-A0A3C0ZTL7-F1
#
_entry.id   AF-A0A3C0ZTL7-F1
#
_cell.length_a   1.000
_cell.length_b   1.000
_cell.length_c   1.000
_cell.angle_alpha   90.00
_cell.angle_beta   90.00
_cell.angle_gamma   90.00
#
_symmetry.space_group_name_H-M   'P 1'
#
loop_
_entity.id
_entity.type
_entity.pdbx_description
1 polymer ?
#
loop_
_entity_poly.entity_id
_entity_poly.type
_entity_poly.pdbx_seq_one_letter_code
_entity_poly.pdbx_strand_id
1 'polypeptide(L)'
;MVYSPCRNERLSCEGGKAMSAKRRDKKNRILRSGESQTQDGRYKYTFYEGGKQRAFYSWKLEPTDRLPAGKRDCVALRDQIADYKRQHDRGVAFRGDDYTVYELTRRYVDLKQNVKHTTRAGYKTVLKILYQDPFGTKRIDKVRTMDAK
;
A
#
# COMPACT_ATOMS: atom_id res chain seq x y z
N MET A 1 57.13 -13.95 -25.31
CA MET A 1 56.87 -12.74 -24.49
C MET A 1 55.72 -13.05 -23.56
N VAL A 2 56.00 -12.95 -22.28
CA VAL A 2 55.17 -13.38 -21.14
C VAL A 2 54.01 -12.42 -20.93
N TYR A 3 52.77 -12.92 -20.93
CA TYR A 3 51.65 -12.18 -20.34
C TYR A 3 51.50 -12.64 -18.89
N SER A 4 51.92 -11.76 -17.99
CA SER A 4 51.75 -11.90 -16.54
C SER A 4 50.27 -11.91 -16.16
N PRO A 5 49.80 -12.86 -15.33
CA PRO A 5 48.48 -12.78 -14.73
C PRO A 5 48.55 -11.84 -13.52
N CYS A 6 47.83 -10.71 -13.58
CA CYS A 6 47.71 -9.81 -12.43
C CYS A 6 46.84 -10.48 -11.36
N ARG A 7 47.49 -11.15 -10.42
CA ARG A 7 46.97 -11.59 -9.14
C ARG A 7 46.57 -10.34 -8.34
N ASN A 8 45.35 -10.27 -7.86
CA ASN A 8 45.11 -9.57 -6.59
C ASN A 8 44.09 -10.35 -5.77
N GLU A 9 44.64 -11.06 -4.80
CA GLU A 9 43.90 -11.58 -3.67
C GLU A 9 43.32 -10.43 -2.85
N ARG A 10 42.27 -10.78 -2.11
CA ARG A 10 41.88 -10.18 -0.83
C ARG A 10 41.03 -8.90 -0.96
N LEU A 11 39.74 -9.07 -0.69
CA LEU A 11 39.12 -8.47 0.49
C LEU A 11 37.91 -9.31 0.88
N SER A 12 38.13 -10.12 1.91
CA SER A 12 37.11 -10.77 2.71
C SER A 12 36.17 -9.70 3.25
N CYS A 13 34.91 -9.68 2.81
CA CYS A 13 33.87 -8.99 3.55
C CYS A 13 33.35 -9.98 4.58
N GLU A 14 33.97 -9.98 5.75
CA GLU A 14 33.41 -10.67 6.92
C GLU A 14 31.97 -10.19 7.12
N GLY A 15 31.08 -11.17 7.23
CA GLY A 15 29.68 -10.96 7.59
C GLY A 15 29.58 -10.38 8.99
N GLY A 16 29.80 -9.08 9.11
CA GLY A 16 29.40 -8.30 10.27
C GLY A 16 27.88 -8.36 10.35
N LYS A 17 27.35 -9.04 11.38
CA LYS A 17 25.96 -8.92 11.80
C LYS A 17 25.61 -7.43 11.85
N ALA A 18 24.85 -6.96 10.87
CA ALA A 18 24.35 -5.59 10.86
C ALA A 18 23.43 -5.42 12.07
N MET A 19 23.93 -4.80 13.14
CA MET A 19 23.07 -4.19 14.15
C MET A 19 22.12 -3.28 13.38
N SER A 20 20.83 -3.65 13.29
CA SER A 20 19.86 -2.83 12.57
C SER A 20 19.70 -1.53 13.38
N ALA A 21 20.55 -0.54 13.11
CA ALA A 21 20.52 0.74 13.77
C ALA A 21 19.18 1.38 13.39
N LYS A 22 18.23 1.33 14.33
CA LYS A 22 16.93 1.95 14.14
C LYS A 22 17.17 3.43 13.84
N ARG A 23 16.59 3.92 12.74
CA ARG A 23 16.69 5.33 12.36
C ARG A 23 16.13 6.19 13.50
N ARG A 24 16.85 7.25 13.84
CA ARG A 24 16.46 8.20 14.89
C ARG A 24 16.35 9.61 14.33
N ASP A 25 15.49 10.42 14.92
CA ASP A 25 15.41 11.84 14.63
C ASP A 25 16.43 12.65 15.45
N LYS A 26 16.53 13.96 15.19
CA LYS A 26 17.38 14.90 15.96
C LYS A 26 17.06 14.95 17.47
N LYS A 27 15.89 14.43 17.88
CA LYS A 27 15.43 14.36 19.27
C LYS A 27 15.62 12.95 19.86
N ASN A 28 16.41 12.09 19.21
CA ASN A 28 16.70 10.69 19.58
C ASN A 28 15.49 9.74 19.60
N ARG A 29 14.34 10.14 19.03
CA ARG A 29 13.16 9.29 18.87
C ARG A 29 13.35 8.31 17.73
N ILE A 30 12.81 7.11 17.87
CA ILE A 30 12.88 6.09 16.84
C ILE A 30 11.84 6.39 15.74
N LEU A 31 12.31 6.51 14.50
CA LEU A 31 11.48 6.64 13.30
C LEU A 31 11.06 5.26 12.79
N ARG A 32 9.80 5.14 12.35
CA ARG A 32 9.24 3.91 11.79
C ARG A 32 9.67 3.72 10.33
N SER A 33 9.43 2.54 9.78
CA SER A 33 9.70 2.25 8.36
C SER A 33 8.95 3.22 7.46
N GLY A 34 9.67 3.82 6.50
CA GLY A 34 9.15 4.85 5.60
C GLY A 34 9.19 6.27 6.17
N GLU A 35 9.39 6.44 7.48
CA GLU A 35 9.59 7.75 8.11
C GLU A 35 11.07 8.18 8.01
N SER A 36 11.27 9.47 7.76
CA SER A 36 12.58 10.11 7.66
C SER A 36 12.47 11.56 8.13
N GLN A 37 13.59 12.15 8.53
CA GLN A 37 13.66 13.57 8.84
C GLN A 37 14.49 14.30 7.78
N THR A 38 13.97 15.39 7.25
CA THR A 38 14.64 16.27 6.29
C THR A 38 15.69 17.12 7.02
N GLN A 39 16.67 17.64 6.30
CA GLN A 39 17.69 18.55 6.86
C GLN A 39 17.05 19.75 7.57
N ASP A 40 15.97 20.30 7.01
CA ASP A 40 15.13 21.38 7.58
C ASP A 40 14.49 21.05 8.93
N GLY A 41 14.45 19.77 9.34
CA GLY A 41 13.75 19.29 10.54
C GLY A 41 12.32 18.81 10.31
N ARG A 42 11.77 18.98 9.09
CA ARG A 42 10.46 18.41 8.69
C ARG A 42 10.52 16.89 8.64
N TYR A 43 9.48 16.24 9.15
CA TYR A 43 9.29 14.80 9.01
C TYR A 43 8.68 14.49 7.65
N LYS A 44 9.16 13.41 7.04
CA LYS A 44 8.75 12.91 5.73
C LYS A 44 8.40 11.44 5.83
N TYR A 45 7.23 11.05 5.31
CA TYR A 45 6.87 9.66 5.10
C TYR A 45 6.83 9.35 3.62
N THR A 46 7.56 8.32 3.18
CA THR A 46 7.60 7.92 1.77
C THR A 46 6.84 6.61 1.58
N PHE A 47 5.98 6.56 0.56
CA PHE A 47 5.21 5.37 0.20
C PHE A 47 5.06 5.26 -1.31
N TYR A 48 4.67 4.07 -1.77
CA TYR A 48 4.36 3.81 -3.18
C TYR A 48 2.85 3.72 -3.35
N GLU A 49 2.33 4.41 -4.36
CA GLU A 49 0.91 4.37 -4.72
C GLU A 49 0.78 4.11 -6.22
N GLY A 50 0.41 2.88 -6.57
CA GLY A 50 0.31 2.39 -7.94
C GLY A 50 1.54 2.69 -8.80
N GLY A 51 2.70 2.23 -8.34
CA GLY A 51 3.98 2.31 -9.06
C GLY A 51 4.70 3.66 -8.97
N LYS A 52 4.05 4.72 -8.46
CA LYS A 52 4.67 6.03 -8.27
C LYS A 52 5.00 6.27 -6.80
N GLN A 53 6.19 6.79 -6.54
CA GLN A 53 6.61 7.18 -5.20
C GLN A 53 5.95 8.51 -4.80
N ARG A 54 5.29 8.52 -3.65
CA ARG A 54 4.70 9.72 -3.03
C ARG A 54 5.29 9.95 -1.65
N ALA A 55 5.13 11.17 -1.15
CA ALA A 55 5.57 11.51 0.19
C ALA A 55 4.63 12.47 0.91
N PHE A 56 4.41 12.22 2.20
CA PHE A 56 3.80 13.17 3.13
C PHE A 56 4.86 13.95 3.88
N TYR A 57 4.53 15.18 4.27
CA TYR A 57 5.40 16.07 4.99
C TYR A 57 4.65 16.67 6.18
N SER A 58 5.32 16.78 7.33
CA SER A 58 4.79 17.50 8.50
C SER A 58 5.91 18.06 9.37
N TRP A 59 5.61 19.11 10.13
CA TRP A 59 6.50 19.65 11.16
C TRP A 59 6.41 18.85 12.47
N LYS A 60 5.31 18.13 12.69
CA LYS A 60 5.05 17.32 13.88
C LYS A 60 5.16 15.84 13.55
N LEU A 61 5.82 15.05 14.40
CA LEU A 61 5.80 13.59 14.29
C LEU A 61 4.56 13.03 14.97
N GLU A 62 4.29 13.50 16.19
CA GLU A 62 3.12 13.20 17.00
C GLU A 62 2.28 14.47 17.23
N PRO A 63 0.96 14.37 17.46
CA PRO A 63 0.09 15.53 17.64
C PRO A 63 0.45 16.39 18.87
N THR A 64 1.10 15.78 19.85
CA THR A 64 1.60 16.43 21.08
C THR A 64 2.84 17.30 20.84
N ASP A 65 3.49 17.20 19.68
CA ASP A 65 4.70 17.98 19.37
C ASP A 65 4.37 19.47 19.17
N ARG A 66 5.22 20.34 19.74
CA ARG A 66 5.15 21.80 19.52
C ARG A 66 5.62 22.18 18.12
N LEU A 67 4.95 23.15 17.50
CA LEU A 67 5.42 23.72 16.22
C LEU A 67 6.61 24.65 16.43
N PRO A 68 7.54 24.71 15.45
CA PRO A 68 8.49 25.79 15.37
C PRO A 68 7.79 27.14 15.15
N ALA A 69 8.36 28.21 15.73
CA ALA A 69 7.80 29.55 15.69
C ALA A 69 7.56 30.03 14.24
N GLY A 70 6.40 30.66 14.01
CA GLY A 70 6.04 31.24 12.71
C GLY A 70 5.59 30.23 11.64
N LYS A 71 5.39 28.96 11.97
CA LYS A 71 4.80 27.97 11.04
C LYS A 71 3.30 27.80 11.28
N ARG A 72 2.56 27.54 10.20
CA ARG A 72 1.12 27.24 10.24
C ARG A 72 0.89 25.90 10.92
N ASP A 73 -0.23 25.78 11.62
CA ASP A 73 -0.62 24.50 12.23
C ASP A 73 -0.79 23.42 11.16
N CYS A 74 -0.37 22.21 11.49
CA CYS A 74 -0.34 21.07 10.59
C CYS A 74 -0.64 19.78 11.33
N VAL A 75 -1.29 18.85 10.63
CA VAL A 75 -1.58 17.50 11.13
C VAL A 75 -0.27 16.74 11.34
N ALA A 76 -0.16 15.97 12.42
CA ALA A 76 1.02 15.17 12.69
C ALA A 76 1.25 14.10 11.61
N LEU A 77 2.51 13.78 11.34
CA LEU A 77 2.86 12.81 10.30
C LEU A 77 2.20 11.45 10.56
N ARG A 78 2.18 10.98 11.81
CA ARG A 78 1.60 9.68 12.15
C ARG A 78 0.09 9.63 11.97
N ASP A 79 -0.61 10.74 12.22
CA ASP A 79 -2.05 10.81 12.00
C ASP A 79 -2.36 10.80 10.50
N GLN A 80 -1.60 11.54 9.68
CA GLN A 80 -1.71 11.47 8.21
C GLN A 80 -1.48 10.04 7.69
N ILE A 81 -0.48 9.33 8.22
CA ILE A 81 -0.21 7.92 7.87
C ILE A 81 -1.38 7.03 8.31
N ALA A 82 -1.92 7.23 9.51
CA ALA A 82 -3.04 6.44 10.03
C ALA A 82 -4.30 6.64 9.20
N ASP A 83 -4.60 7.87 8.80
CA ASP A 83 -5.73 8.19 7.93
C ASP A 83 -5.55 7.60 6.53
N TYR A 84 -4.35 7.72 5.94
CA TYR A 84 -4.01 7.08 4.67
C TYR A 84 -4.20 5.56 4.74
N LYS A 85 -3.66 4.91 5.78
CA LYS A 85 -3.83 3.46 5.98
C LYS A 85 -5.30 3.09 6.15
N ARG A 86 -6.05 3.84 6.96
CA ARG A 86 -7.49 3.60 7.14
C ARG A 86 -8.25 3.74 5.82
N GLN A 87 -7.90 4.71 4.99
CA GLN A 87 -8.50 4.89 3.67
C GLN A 87 -8.14 3.72 2.74
N HIS A 88 -6.89 3.27 2.74
CA HIS A 88 -6.42 2.16 1.93
C HIS A 88 -7.02 0.81 2.38
N ASP A 89 -7.03 0.54 3.68
CA ASP A 89 -7.60 -0.67 4.30
C ASP A 89 -9.12 -0.75 4.07
N ARG A 90 -9.80 0.39 3.95
CA ARG A 90 -11.21 0.47 3.57
C ARG A 90 -11.47 0.23 2.07
N GLY A 91 -10.45 -0.18 1.30
CA GLY A 91 -10.62 -0.72 -0.04
C GLY A 91 -10.43 0.29 -1.17
N VAL A 92 -9.28 0.98 -1.21
CA VAL A 92 -8.89 1.71 -2.43
C VAL A 92 -8.34 0.71 -3.45
N ALA A 93 -9.21 0.34 -4.39
CA ALA A 93 -8.95 -0.10 -5.76
C ALA A 93 -7.59 -0.75 -6.05
N PHE A 94 -7.61 -2.08 -6.17
CA PHE A 94 -6.63 -2.85 -6.93
C PHE A 94 -6.56 -2.27 -8.37
N ARG A 95 -5.52 -1.48 -8.68
CA ARG A 95 -5.26 -0.87 -10.01
C ARG A 95 -4.89 -1.92 -11.08
N GLY A 96 -5.60 -3.04 -11.11
CA GLY A 96 -5.35 -4.15 -12.02
C GLY A 96 -6.32 -4.24 -13.17
N ASP A 97 -7.60 -3.91 -12.95
CA ASP A 97 -8.64 -3.94 -13.96
C ASP A 97 -9.88 -3.27 -13.36
N ASP A 98 -10.55 -2.40 -14.12
CA ASP A 98 -11.80 -1.75 -13.74
C ASP A 98 -12.98 -2.77 -13.72
N TYR A 99 -12.83 -3.89 -13.01
CA TYR A 99 -13.83 -4.93 -12.96
C TYR A 99 -15.10 -4.44 -12.30
N THR A 100 -16.20 -4.73 -12.97
CA THR A 100 -17.54 -4.66 -12.41
C THR A 100 -17.82 -5.87 -11.52
N VAL A 101 -18.80 -5.75 -10.61
CA VAL A 101 -19.25 -6.88 -9.77
C VAL A 101 -19.65 -8.08 -10.64
N TYR A 102 -20.31 -7.82 -11.77
CA TYR A 102 -20.70 -8.83 -12.74
C TYR A 102 -19.49 -9.58 -13.30
N GLU A 103 -18.46 -8.87 -13.77
CA GLU A 103 -17.27 -9.49 -14.37
C GLU A 103 -16.47 -10.31 -13.37
N LEU A 104 -16.32 -9.82 -12.13
CA LEU A 104 -15.68 -10.57 -11.06
C LEU A 104 -16.43 -11.88 -10.79
N THR A 105 -17.76 -11.80 -10.68
CA THR A 105 -18.61 -12.97 -10.40
C THR A 105 -18.56 -13.98 -11.54
N ARG A 106 -18.61 -13.52 -12.80
CA ARG A 106 -18.49 -14.38 -13.98
C ARG A 106 -17.18 -15.16 -13.98
N ARG A 107 -16.05 -14.47 -13.75
CA ARG A 107 -14.73 -15.12 -13.67
C ARG A 107 -14.64 -16.11 -12.52
N TYR A 108 -15.21 -15.79 -11.37
CA TYR A 108 -15.27 -16.71 -10.25
C TYR A 108 -16.03 -18.00 -10.60
N VAL A 109 -17.15 -17.88 -11.32
CA VAL A 109 -17.91 -19.04 -11.83
C VAL A 109 -17.08 -19.86 -12.82
N ASP A 110 -16.35 -19.21 -13.74
CA ASP A 110 -15.52 -19.88 -14.73
C ASP A 110 -14.38 -20.70 -14.10
N LEU A 111 -13.86 -20.27 -12.94
CA LEU A 111 -12.86 -21.01 -12.15
C LEU A 111 -13.45 -22.28 -11.51
N LYS A 112 -14.77 -22.35 -11.28
CA LYS A 112 -15.42 -23.51 -10.65
C LYS A 112 -15.71 -24.61 -11.68
N GLN A 113 -14.70 -25.42 -11.95
CA GLN A 113 -14.84 -26.65 -12.72
C GLN A 113 -15.47 -27.78 -11.87
N ASN A 114 -16.11 -28.77 -12.50
CA ASN A 114 -16.71 -29.95 -11.86
C ASN A 114 -17.88 -29.70 -10.88
N VAL A 115 -18.74 -28.73 -11.17
CA VAL A 115 -19.99 -28.50 -10.43
C VAL A 115 -21.18 -29.29 -11.01
N LYS A 116 -22.08 -29.73 -10.12
CA LYS A 116 -23.34 -30.41 -10.51
C LYS A 116 -24.20 -29.52 -11.40
N HIS A 117 -25.05 -30.15 -12.23
CA HIS A 117 -25.91 -29.43 -13.18
C HIS A 117 -26.84 -28.41 -12.50
N THR A 118 -27.39 -28.75 -11.32
CA THR A 118 -28.23 -27.85 -10.51
C THR A 118 -27.47 -26.60 -10.08
N THR A 119 -26.22 -26.75 -9.64
CA THR A 119 -25.35 -25.64 -9.24
C THR A 119 -24.99 -24.75 -10.42
N ARG A 120 -24.72 -25.33 -11.61
CA ARG A 120 -24.49 -24.56 -12.84
C ARG A 120 -25.70 -23.71 -13.22
N ALA A 121 -26.91 -24.26 -13.09
CA ALA A 121 -28.13 -23.51 -13.34
C ALA A 121 -28.27 -22.34 -12.35
N GLY A 122 -27.99 -22.58 -11.06
CA GLY A 122 -27.97 -21.52 -10.04
C GLY A 122 -27.00 -20.38 -10.37
N TYR A 123 -25.77 -20.69 -10.77
CA TYR A 123 -24.80 -19.68 -11.19
C TYR A 123 -25.27 -18.86 -12.39
N LYS A 124 -25.88 -19.49 -13.39
CA LYS A 124 -26.47 -18.78 -14.54
C LYS A 124 -27.57 -17.81 -14.10
N THR A 125 -28.41 -18.21 -13.15
CA THR A 125 -29.45 -17.34 -12.59
C THR A 125 -28.85 -16.13 -11.90
N VAL A 126 -27.84 -16.32 -11.04
CA VAL A 126 -27.15 -15.21 -10.35
C VAL A 126 -26.50 -14.25 -11.34
N LEU A 127 -25.81 -14.77 -12.37
CA LEU A 127 -25.21 -13.93 -13.42
C LEU A 127 -26.27 -13.14 -14.19
N LYS A 128 -27.44 -13.73 -14.46
CA LYS A 128 -28.54 -13.02 -15.13
C LYS A 128 -29.11 -11.90 -14.24
N ILE A 129 -29.28 -12.16 -12.95
CA ILE A 129 -29.74 -11.15 -11.98
C ILE A 129 -28.74 -9.99 -11.93
N LEU A 130 -27.44 -10.28 -11.77
CA LEU A 130 -26.39 -9.26 -11.74
C LEU A 130 -26.28 -8.48 -13.06
N TYR A 131 -26.55 -9.11 -14.19
CA TYR A 131 -26.55 -8.41 -15.47
C TYR A 131 -27.71 -7.41 -15.61
N GLN A 132 -28.86 -7.70 -14.99
CA GLN A 132 -30.04 -6.83 -15.01
C GLN A 132 -30.02 -5.78 -13.90
N ASP A 133 -29.37 -6.07 -12.78
CA ASP A 133 -29.29 -5.20 -11.62
C ASP A 133 -28.21 -4.11 -11.82
N PRO A 134 -28.50 -2.81 -11.56
CA PRO A 134 -27.48 -1.76 -11.58
C PRO A 134 -26.28 -2.08 -10.67
N PHE A 135 -26.48 -2.88 -9.61
CA PHE A 135 -25.41 -3.36 -8.73
C PHE A 135 -24.32 -4.13 -9.50
N GLY A 136 -24.67 -4.93 -10.51
CA GLY A 136 -23.69 -5.70 -11.26
C GLY A 136 -22.75 -4.84 -12.10
N THR A 137 -23.18 -3.65 -12.52
CA THR A 137 -22.35 -2.67 -13.26
C THR A 137 -21.48 -1.81 -12.36
N LYS A 138 -21.70 -1.84 -11.03
CA LYS A 138 -20.84 -1.10 -10.09
C LYS A 138 -19.43 -1.67 -10.14
N ARG A 139 -18.43 -0.79 -10.12
CA ARG A 139 -17.04 -1.19 -9.96
C ARG A 139 -16.82 -1.71 -8.55
N ILE A 140 -16.03 -2.79 -8.43
CA ILE A 140 -15.75 -3.45 -7.15
C ILE A 140 -15.15 -2.50 -6.10
N ASP A 141 -14.37 -1.51 -6.52
CA ASP A 141 -13.73 -0.52 -5.64
C ASP A 141 -14.72 0.51 -5.06
N LYS A 142 -15.91 0.62 -5.66
CA LYS A 142 -16.96 1.54 -5.21
C LYS A 142 -18.05 0.82 -4.41
N VAL A 143 -17.99 -0.50 -4.28
CA VAL A 143 -18.97 -1.28 -3.51
C VAL A 143 -18.64 -1.18 -2.03
N ARG A 144 -19.60 -0.69 -1.23
CA ARG A 144 -19.49 -0.67 0.23
C ARG A 144 -20.42 -1.72 0.84
N THR A 145 -20.19 -2.08 2.10
CA THR A 145 -21.03 -3.04 2.82
C THR A 145 -22.50 -2.58 2.93
N MET A 146 -22.76 -1.26 2.91
CA MET A 146 -24.12 -0.71 2.90
C MET A 146 -24.85 -0.92 1.56
N ASP A 147 -24.12 -1.14 0.46
CA ASP A 147 -24.70 -1.42 -0.85
C ASP A 147 -25.18 -2.88 -0.98
N ALA A 148 -24.75 -3.76 -0.06
CA ALA A 148 -25.25 -5.14 0.03
C ALA A 148 -26.47 -5.16 0.96
N LYS A 149 -27.66 -5.30 0.38
CA LYS A 149 -28.94 -5.32 1.09
C LYS A 149 -29.67 -6.63 0.84
#